data_AF-A0A954QX01-F1
#
_entry.id   AF-A0A954QX01-F1
#
_cell.length_a   1.000
_cell.length_b   1.000
_cell.length_c   1.000
_cell.angle_alpha   90.00
_cell.angle_beta   90.00
_cell.angle_gamma   90.00
#
_symmetry.space_group_name_H-M   'P 1'
#
loop_
_entity.id
_entity.type
_entity.pdbx_description
1 polymer ?
#
loop_
_entity_poly.entity_id
_entity_poly.type
_entity_poly.pdbx_seq_one_letter_code
_entity_poly.pdbx_strand_id
1 'polypeptide(L)'
;VVELSRRPVRLIGVLSDAPMASPLVRLQSTRSQIVSNLRHESVRLTEAERFLVAQLDGSRSHDELLEIFSEQFPESFETSDEASELTKDSTNLSIETATNGGRPQILQEHLVRFARYALLVS
;
A
#
# COMPACT_ATOMS: atom_id res chain seq x y z
N VAL A 1 -12.85 17.02 7.02
CA VAL A 1 -13.89 16.63 8.01
C VAL A 1 -13.18 16.05 9.23
N VAL A 2 -13.66 16.26 10.46
CA VAL A 2 -13.04 15.69 11.69
C VAL A 2 -13.82 14.44 12.10
N GLU A 3 -13.12 13.30 12.25
CA GLU A 3 -13.70 12.02 12.67
C GLU A 3 -13.36 11.72 14.14
N LEU A 4 -14.34 11.26 14.91
CA LEU A 4 -14.23 11.04 16.37
C LEU A 4 -14.33 9.54 16.66
N SER A 5 -13.27 8.94 17.19
CA SER A 5 -13.20 7.50 17.53
C SER A 5 -13.09 7.28 19.04
N ARG A 6 -13.76 6.23 19.56
CA ARG A 6 -13.70 5.86 20.99
C ARG A 6 -12.40 5.18 21.40
N ARG A 7 -11.66 4.61 20.44
CA ARG A 7 -10.31 4.08 20.60
C ARG A 7 -9.50 4.52 19.38
N PRO A 8 -8.33 5.14 19.57
CA PRO A 8 -7.52 5.57 18.45
C PRO A 8 -7.09 4.36 17.62
N VAL A 9 -7.30 4.43 16.31
CA VAL A 9 -6.72 3.46 15.37
C VAL A 9 -5.21 3.60 15.44
N ARG A 10 -4.49 2.49 15.61
CA ARG A 10 -3.03 2.49 15.60
C ARG A 10 -2.53 2.64 14.16
N LEU A 11 -2.38 3.90 13.75
CA LEU A 11 -1.78 4.27 12.49
C LEU A 11 -0.26 4.30 12.64
N ILE A 12 0.44 3.89 11.59
CA ILE A 12 1.90 3.92 11.56
C ILE A 12 2.35 5.21 10.89
N GLY A 13 3.19 5.99 11.57
CA GLY A 13 3.80 7.20 11.02
C GLY A 13 5.17 6.99 10.38
N VAL A 14 5.81 5.84 10.66
CA VAL A 14 7.14 5.47 10.18
C VAL A 14 7.08 4.02 9.70
N LEU A 15 7.50 3.76 8.47
CA LEU A 15 7.56 2.40 7.94
C LEU A 15 8.67 1.60 8.64
N SER A 16 8.38 0.37 9.07
CA SER A 16 9.40 -0.55 9.58
C SER A 16 10.23 -1.12 8.44
N ASP A 17 11.45 -1.58 8.75
CA ASP A 17 12.31 -2.26 7.76
C ASP A 17 11.69 -3.55 7.21
N ALA A 18 10.79 -4.16 7.99
CA ALA A 18 9.96 -5.29 7.60
C ALA A 18 8.47 -4.94 7.77
N PRO A 19 7.82 -4.36 6.75
CA PRO A 19 6.44 -3.91 6.84
C PRO A 19 5.47 -5.08 6.94
N MET A 20 4.47 -4.92 7.80
CA MET A 20 3.43 -5.93 8.05
C MET A 20 2.05 -5.36 7.75
N ALA A 21 1.26 -6.07 6.95
CA ALA A 21 -0.16 -5.79 6.74
C ALA A 21 -1.00 -6.55 7.77
N SER A 22 -2.18 -6.01 8.10
CA SER A 22 -3.08 -6.72 9.02
C SER A 22 -3.45 -8.11 8.47
N PRO A 23 -3.60 -9.15 9.33
CA PRO A 23 -3.95 -10.49 8.85
C PRO A 23 -5.24 -10.55 8.01
N LEU A 24 -6.21 -9.68 8.32
CA LEU A 24 -7.45 -9.55 7.56
C LEU A 24 -7.19 -9.03 6.14
N VAL A 25 -6.43 -7.93 6.03
CA VAL A 25 -6.08 -7.31 4.74
C VAL A 25 -5.27 -8.27 3.87
N ARG A 26 -4.31 -9.01 4.46
CA ARG A 26 -3.56 -10.06 3.77
C ARG A 26 -4.47 -11.17 3.24
N LEU A 27 -5.41 -11.63 4.06
CA LEU A 27 -6.36 -12.68 3.63
C LEU A 27 -7.27 -12.17 2.51
N GLN A 28 -7.78 -10.94 2.64
CA GLN A 28 -8.68 -10.35 1.65
C GLN A 28 -7.96 -10.09 0.31
N SER A 29 -6.71 -9.65 0.32
CA SER A 29 -5.94 -9.40 -0.91
C SER A 29 -5.74 -10.67 -1.73
N THR A 30 -5.63 -11.85 -1.11
CA THR A 30 -5.56 -13.12 -1.87
C THR A 30 -6.85 -13.49 -2.61
N ARG A 31 -7.99 -12.88 -2.24
CA ARG A 31 -9.33 -13.25 -2.76
C ARG A 31 -10.03 -12.14 -3.54
N SER A 32 -9.65 -10.88 -3.32
CA SER A 32 -10.37 -9.71 -3.82
C SER A 32 -9.42 -8.51 -4.00
N GLN A 33 -9.74 -7.64 -4.96
CA GLN A 33 -9.12 -6.33 -5.11
C GLN A 33 -9.64 -5.30 -4.10
N ILE A 34 -10.78 -5.55 -3.46
CA ILE A 34 -11.35 -4.68 -2.44
C ILE A 34 -11.08 -5.29 -1.07
N VAL A 35 -10.38 -4.55 -0.21
CA VAL A 35 -10.03 -4.92 1.16
C VAL A 35 -10.65 -3.93 2.15
N SER A 36 -10.85 -4.39 3.37
CA SER A 36 -11.31 -3.57 4.50
C SER A 36 -10.10 -3.12 5.31
N ASN A 37 -9.88 -1.81 5.42
CA ASN A 37 -8.79 -1.29 6.24
C ASN A 37 -9.09 -1.31 7.75
N LEU A 38 -8.14 -0.87 8.58
CA LEU A 38 -8.32 -0.79 10.04
C LEU A 38 -9.41 0.22 10.48
N ARG A 39 -9.89 1.07 9.57
CA ARG A 39 -11.01 2.00 9.77
C ARG A 39 -12.35 1.44 9.28
N HIS A 40 -12.38 0.19 8.81
CA HIS A 40 -13.55 -0.45 8.19
C HIS A 40 -14.02 0.24 6.89
N GLU A 41 -13.12 0.92 6.21
CA GLU A 41 -13.36 1.51 4.89
C GLU A 41 -12.93 0.52 3.80
N SER A 42 -13.65 0.54 2.68
CA SER A 42 -13.31 -0.25 1.51
C SER A 42 -12.21 0.43 0.71
N VAL A 43 -11.07 -0.23 0.55
CA VAL A 43 -9.95 0.23 -0.26
C VAL A 43 -9.79 -0.69 -1.44
N ARG A 44 -9.80 -0.14 -2.66
CA ARG A 44 -9.49 -0.87 -3.88
C ARG A 44 -7.97 -0.87 -4.12
N LEU A 45 -7.42 -2.06 -4.30
CA LEU A 45 -6.03 -2.33 -4.62
C LEU A 45 -5.91 -2.64 -6.11
N THR A 46 -4.83 -2.16 -6.74
CA THR A 46 -4.40 -2.64 -8.06
C THR A 46 -3.90 -4.09 -7.96
N GLU A 47 -3.63 -4.73 -9.10
CA GLU A 47 -3.03 -6.07 -9.08
C GLU A 47 -1.66 -6.10 -8.41
N ALA A 48 -0.81 -5.10 -8.70
CA ALA A 48 0.50 -4.92 -8.08
C ALA A 48 0.39 -4.73 -6.56
N GLU A 49 -0.54 -3.89 -6.11
CA GLU A 49 -0.77 -3.63 -4.68
C GLU A 49 -1.30 -4.86 -3.96
N ARG A 50 -2.24 -5.57 -4.58
CA ARG A 50 -2.83 -6.79 -4.04
C ARG A 50 -1.78 -7.86 -3.81
N PHE A 51 -0.88 -8.05 -4.78
CA PHE A 51 0.25 -8.96 -4.67
C PHE A 51 1.20 -8.54 -3.54
N LEU A 52 1.60 -7.27 -3.51
CA LEU A 52 2.53 -6.76 -2.51
C LEU A 52 1.97 -6.94 -1.10
N VAL A 53 0.72 -6.52 -0.86
CA VAL A 53 0.03 -6.66 0.43
C VAL A 53 0.00 -8.11 0.93
N ALA A 54 -0.15 -9.09 0.04
CA ALA A 54 -0.16 -10.50 0.43
C ALA A 54 1.20 -10.95 1.02
N GLN A 55 2.30 -10.34 0.58
CA GLN A 55 3.67 -10.62 1.02
C GLN A 55 4.11 -9.84 2.28
N LEU A 56 3.33 -8.84 2.72
CA LEU A 56 3.64 -8.02 3.90
C LEU A 56 3.27 -8.76 5.20
N ASP A 57 4.07 -9.74 5.60
CA ASP A 57 3.87 -10.51 6.82
C ASP A 57 4.79 -10.12 7.98
N GLY A 58 5.65 -9.11 7.77
CA GLY A 58 6.63 -8.65 8.74
C GLY A 58 7.93 -9.46 8.78
N SER A 59 8.09 -10.47 7.92
CA SER A 59 9.34 -11.24 7.82
C SER A 59 10.30 -10.71 6.74
N ARG A 60 9.76 -9.98 5.75
CA ARG A 60 10.50 -9.55 4.57
C ARG A 60 11.01 -8.12 4.68
N SER A 61 12.28 -7.92 4.32
CA SER A 61 12.87 -6.58 4.24
C SER A 61 12.40 -5.81 3.00
N HIS A 62 12.63 -4.49 2.96
CA HIS A 62 12.38 -3.69 1.76
C HIS A 62 13.10 -4.22 0.51
N ASP A 63 14.34 -4.69 0.65
CA ASP A 63 15.12 -5.22 -0.49
C ASP A 63 14.52 -6.53 -1.03
N GLU A 64 14.11 -7.43 -0.12
CA GLU A 64 13.42 -8.68 -0.51
C GLU A 64 12.06 -8.41 -1.17
N LEU A 65 11.32 -7.42 -0.67
CA LEU A 65 10.05 -7.01 -1.28
C LEU A 65 10.26 -6.42 -2.67
N LEU A 66 11.34 -5.66 -2.87
CA LEU A 66 11.70 -5.08 -4.15
C LEU A 66 12.06 -6.16 -5.18
N GLU A 67 12.83 -7.16 -4.77
CA GLU A 67 13.20 -8.29 -5.61
C GLU A 67 11.95 -9.04 -6.09
N ILE A 68 11.09 -9.47 -5.16
CA ILE A 68 9.85 -10.20 -5.46
C ILE A 68 8.89 -9.37 -6.31
N PHE A 69 8.80 -8.07 -6.05
CA PHE A 69 7.97 -7.16 -6.85
C PHE A 69 8.49 -7.03 -8.28
N SER A 70 9.81 -6.90 -8.45
CA SER A 70 10.45 -6.76 -9.76
C SER A 70 10.37 -8.05 -10.59
N GLU A 71 10.40 -9.22 -9.94
CA GLU A 71 10.22 -10.51 -10.59
C GLU A 71 8.80 -10.69 -11.13
N GLN A 72 7.79 -10.28 -10.35
CA GLN A 72 6.38 -10.48 -10.69
C GLN A 72 5.84 -9.42 -11.67
N PHE A 73 6.35 -8.19 -11.59
CA PHE A 73 5.89 -7.05 -12.39
C PHE A 73 7.07 -6.38 -13.12
N PRO A 74 7.45 -6.88 -14.31
CA PRO A 74 8.42 -6.19 -15.14
C PRO A 74 7.89 -4.82 -15.60
N GLU A 75 8.79 -3.90 -15.95
CA GLU A 75 8.55 -2.47 -16.29
C GLU A 75 7.37 -2.20 -17.25
N SER A 76 6.94 -3.20 -18.03
CA SER A 76 5.82 -3.14 -18.96
C SER A 76 4.43 -3.05 -18.29
N PHE A 77 4.31 -3.33 -16.98
CA PHE A 77 3.02 -3.53 -16.33
C PHE A 77 2.45 -2.27 -15.63
N GLU A 78 3.27 -1.24 -15.42
CA GLU A 78 2.96 -0.13 -14.51
C GLU A 78 1.94 0.88 -15.04
N THR A 79 1.47 0.76 -16.29
CA THR A 79 0.68 1.79 -16.96
C THR A 79 -0.82 1.48 -17.14
N SER A 80 -1.28 0.26 -16.79
CA SER A 80 -2.59 -0.21 -17.30
C SER A 80 -3.74 -0.24 -16.30
N ASP A 81 -3.48 -0.21 -14.99
CA ASP A 81 -4.53 -0.27 -13.97
C ASP A 81 -4.87 1.14 -13.45
N GLU A 82 -5.45 1.98 -14.32
CA GLU A 82 -6.16 3.18 -13.87
C GLU A 82 -7.37 2.74 -13.02
N ALA A 83 -7.15 2.61 -11.71
CA ALA A 83 -8.21 2.72 -10.71
C ALA A 83 -8.60 4.19 -10.55
N SER A 84 -9.02 4.80 -11.66
CA SER A 84 -9.73 6.08 -11.64
C SER A 84 -11.13 5.83 -11.06
N GLU A 85 -11.53 6.76 -10.20
CA GLU A 85 -12.83 6.88 -9.54
C GLU A 85 -13.13 5.85 -8.43
N LEU A 86 -12.79 6.21 -7.19
CA LEU A 86 -13.77 6.86 -6.28
C LEU A 86 -13.23 6.87 -4.83
N THR A 87 -12.42 7.85 -4.44
CA THR A 87 -12.46 8.36 -3.05
C THR A 87 -11.98 9.80 -3.00
N LYS A 88 -12.94 10.69 -2.73
CA LYS A 88 -12.73 12.11 -2.49
C LYS A 88 -11.95 12.27 -1.19
N ASP A 89 -10.67 12.60 -1.25
CA ASP A 89 -10.15 13.74 -0.50
C ASP A 89 -8.78 14.10 -1.05
N SER A 90 -8.79 15.19 -1.80
CA SER A 90 -7.61 15.90 -2.26
C SER A 90 -6.83 16.39 -1.05
N THR A 91 -5.57 16.01 -0.92
CA THR A 91 -4.57 16.97 -0.43
C THR A 91 -3.23 16.68 -1.06
N ASN A 92 -2.87 17.62 -1.95
CA ASN A 92 -1.57 17.76 -2.58
C ASN A 92 -0.43 17.53 -1.58
N LEU A 93 0.49 16.62 -1.94
CA LEU A 93 1.88 16.79 -1.56
C LEU A 93 2.68 16.70 -2.85
N SER A 94 3.17 17.85 -3.28
CA SER A 94 4.05 18.02 -4.43
C SER A 94 5.20 17.03 -4.36
N ILE A 95 5.23 16.05 -5.26
CA ILE A 95 6.44 15.29 -5.55
C ILE A 95 7.15 16.08 -6.66
N GLU A 96 7.94 17.07 -6.24
CA GLU A 96 9.09 17.49 -7.02
C GLU A 96 10.19 16.44 -6.83
N THR A 97 10.22 15.40 -7.64
CA THR A 97 11.45 14.64 -7.85
C THR A 97 11.64 14.38 -9.33
N ALA A 98 12.50 15.21 -9.91
CA ALA A 98 13.09 15.02 -11.21
C ALA A 98 13.81 13.66 -11.29
N THR A 99 13.55 12.95 -12.39
CA THR A 99 14.48 12.09 -13.17
C THR A 99 15.26 10.98 -12.43
N ASN A 100 14.96 9.72 -12.79
CA ASN A 100 15.69 8.45 -12.53
C ASN A 100 15.57 7.78 -11.14
N GLY A 101 14.41 7.21 -10.83
CA GLY A 101 14.22 6.28 -9.68
C GLY A 101 13.28 5.13 -10.04
N GLY A 102 13.80 4.09 -10.71
CA GLY A 102 13.00 3.21 -11.58
C GLY A 102 12.16 2.08 -10.97
N ARG A 103 12.23 1.77 -9.67
CA ARG A 103 11.45 0.71 -8.99
C ARG A 103 11.39 0.86 -7.47
N PRO A 104 12.49 1.19 -6.76
CA PRO A 104 12.42 1.39 -5.32
C PRO A 104 11.49 2.53 -4.91
N GLN A 105 11.40 3.58 -5.73
CA GLN A 105 10.44 4.67 -5.53
C GLN A 105 8.99 4.18 -5.58
N ILE A 106 8.65 3.31 -6.54
CA ILE A 106 7.29 2.81 -6.75
C ILE A 106 6.89 1.90 -5.59
N LEU A 107 7.80 1.02 -5.15
CA LEU A 107 7.58 0.22 -3.94
C LEU A 107 7.32 1.13 -2.73
N GLN A 108 8.16 2.15 -2.54
CA GLN A 108 8.02 3.10 -1.44
C GLN A 108 6.69 3.86 -1.50
N GLU A 109 6.26 4.29 -2.69
CA GLU A 109 4.98 4.95 -2.92
C GLU A 109 3.80 4.06 -2.51
N HIS A 110 3.82 2.78 -2.89
CA HIS A 110 2.80 1.82 -2.47
C HIS A 110 2.82 1.59 -0.96
N LEU A 111 3.99 1.45 -0.33
CA LEU A 111 4.08 1.28 1.13
C LEU A 111 3.56 2.51 1.89
N VAL A 112 3.90 3.71 1.43
CA VAL A 112 3.37 4.97 1.99
C VAL A 112 1.86 5.04 1.79
N ARG A 113 1.35 4.64 0.63
CA ARG A 113 -0.09 4.56 0.36
C ARG A 113 -0.77 3.60 1.34
N PHE A 114 -0.21 2.42 1.60
CA PHE A 114 -0.77 1.45 2.54
C PHE A 114 -0.80 1.95 3.99
N ALA A 115 0.26 2.66 4.42
CA ALA A 115 0.28 3.30 5.72
C ALA A 115 -0.83 4.36 5.84
N ARG A 116 -1.01 5.21 4.82
CA ARG A 116 -2.06 6.24 4.78
C ARG A 116 -3.46 5.65 4.84
N TYR A 117 -3.71 4.56 4.11
CA TYR A 117 -4.99 3.86 4.12
C TYR A 117 -5.18 2.94 5.32
N ALA A 118 -4.29 2.96 6.32
CA ALA A 118 -4.39 2.14 7.54
C ALA A 118 -4.50 0.63 7.23
N LEU A 119 -3.70 0.15 6.28
CA LEU A 119 -3.60 -1.28 5.93
C LEU A 119 -2.50 -2.01 6.71
N LEU A 120 -1.49 -1.26 7.16
CA LEU A 120 -0.32 -1.79 7.86
C LEU A 120 -0.55 -1.86 9.38
N VAL A 121 0.12 -2.81 10.02
CA VAL A 121 0.24 -2.96 11.47
C VAL A 121 1.72 -2.93 11.87
N SER A 122 2.03 -2.38 13.04
CA SER A 122 3.38 -2.36 13.62
C SER A 122 3.73 -3.68 14.29
#